data_AF-A0A2R6BNZ9-F1
#
_entry.id   AF-A0A2R6BNZ9-F1
#
_cell.length_a   1.000
_cell.length_b   1.000
_cell.length_c   1.000
_cell.angle_alpha   90.00
_cell.angle_beta   90.00
_cell.angle_gamma   90.00
#
_symmetry.space_group_name_H-M   'P 1'
#
loop_
_entity.id
_entity.type
_entity.pdbx_description
1 polymer ?
#
loop_
_entity_poly.entity_id
_entity_poly.type
_entity_poly.pdbx_seq_one_letter_code
_entity_poly.pdbx_strand_id
1 'polypeptide(L)'
;MLIMGLNKTENNKHEDSDSTLKSKASGQTVFVREATGLVKSTSLLDAFSLNISNMSIGALLGVMGLTLVYLPSMSGVNLVLASVLGFLIAIPQIVVYTMMSSRVPRTGGDYVWVTRSLGGFLGTSISFMGYTLETMAYMALIVLSAVFAIGSVGLALGQQGFFGLAVPSGIQGAQPYLQFGVGAAIFAALIALNIFKPKAGYKLVSALTAFGVTITLVAIGVLLHAGRAGVESYINSLGISGVTYSSLASSYKGPTFNFAATLSIMPLMAAFVYPWLNAAPAVGSEVKNTRALKMSIPLAALTSFALLTAAFGTLYYVGGLPFINQALSNQTLVFDYSFNFWTLAMGVAGNSALAALLGLGWIVWNIGILAYGIIVVSRYLFAGSFDRFLPEKLSYVSPKWSSPLVAHVVDLVITITLVGLAAVFYGGFSGLFGAIIASMIYFAFVGISAAIYAIRKEKGAAKTILIVAGALNTAVFLFITYQFLSAPSVWGITPLSEAYVVGTFLAGAIIYTASKRIHTRKGLNIALAYKEIPPE
;
A
#
# COMPACT_ATOMS: atom_id res chain seq x y z
N MET A 1 63.00 -59.05 -24.05
CA MET A 1 62.57 -57.63 -24.09
C MET A 1 62.31 -57.22 -22.64
N LEU A 2 63.36 -56.85 -21.90
CA LEU A 2 63.86 -55.48 -21.68
C LEU A 2 63.01 -54.67 -20.68
N ILE A 3 63.59 -54.53 -19.46
CA ILE A 3 63.68 -53.34 -18.58
C ILE A 3 62.43 -53.02 -17.71
N MET A 4 62.47 -53.09 -16.35
CA MET A 4 63.22 -52.35 -15.29
C MET A 4 62.61 -50.99 -14.88
N GLY A 5 62.57 -50.74 -13.55
CA GLY A 5 62.54 -49.40 -12.90
C GLY A 5 61.29 -49.14 -12.03
N LEU A 6 61.23 -49.42 -10.72
CA LEU A 6 61.84 -48.79 -9.53
C LEU A 6 61.52 -47.29 -9.28
N ASN A 7 60.94 -47.06 -8.09
CA ASN A 7 61.09 -45.95 -7.13
C ASN A 7 60.71 -44.50 -7.50
N LYS A 8 59.82 -43.91 -6.67
CA LYS A 8 60.23 -42.96 -5.61
C LYS A 8 59.07 -42.62 -4.65
N THR A 9 59.28 -42.92 -3.39
CA THR A 9 58.77 -42.20 -2.22
C THR A 9 59.34 -40.79 -2.18
N GLU A 10 58.53 -39.77 -1.85
CA GLU A 10 58.87 -38.75 -0.84
C GLU A 10 57.75 -37.70 -0.66
N ASN A 11 57.45 -37.42 0.61
CA ASN A 11 57.04 -36.15 1.18
C ASN A 11 55.75 -35.46 0.70
N ASN A 12 54.69 -35.61 1.51
CA ASN A 12 53.86 -34.47 1.89
C ASN A 12 53.20 -34.71 3.27
N LYS A 13 54.03 -34.68 4.32
CA LYS A 13 53.59 -34.34 5.68
C LYS A 13 53.94 -32.87 5.88
N HIS A 14 53.07 -31.94 5.51
CA HIS A 14 53.01 -30.56 6.01
C HIS A 14 51.92 -29.77 5.26
N GLU A 15 50.65 -30.16 5.38
CA GLU A 15 49.55 -29.29 4.89
C GLU A 15 48.25 -29.36 5.70
N ASP A 16 48.21 -30.09 6.82
CA ASP A 16 46.97 -30.33 7.58
C ASP A 16 46.86 -29.59 8.92
N SER A 17 47.79 -28.67 9.21
CA SER A 17 47.77 -27.87 10.45
C SER A 17 47.34 -26.41 10.26
N ASP A 18 47.20 -25.95 9.01
CA ASP A 18 46.81 -24.56 8.70
C ASP A 18 45.31 -24.42 8.36
N SER A 19 44.63 -25.54 8.11
CA SER A 19 43.17 -25.60 7.89
C SER A 19 42.35 -25.57 9.19
N THR A 20 42.98 -25.90 10.33
CA THR A 20 42.33 -25.98 11.65
C THR A 20 42.49 -24.70 12.49
N LEU A 21 43.31 -23.74 12.05
CA LEU A 21 43.54 -22.47 12.76
C LEU A 21 42.75 -21.27 12.19
N LYS A 22 42.12 -21.38 11.02
CA LYS A 22 41.17 -20.37 10.49
C LYS A 22 39.72 -20.55 10.93
N SER A 23 39.41 -21.60 11.71
CA SER A 23 38.06 -21.90 12.21
C SER A 23 37.71 -21.25 13.58
N LYS A 24 38.61 -20.45 14.17
CA LYS A 24 38.43 -19.89 15.52
C LYS A 24 38.51 -18.37 15.63
N ALA A 25 38.31 -17.64 14.54
CA ALA A 25 37.73 -16.31 14.67
C ALA A 25 36.22 -16.51 14.90
N SER A 26 35.76 -16.23 16.12
CA SER A 26 34.34 -16.30 16.50
C SER A 26 33.48 -15.51 15.49
N GLY A 27 32.92 -16.22 14.52
CA GLY A 27 31.97 -15.67 13.56
C GLY A 27 30.69 -15.33 14.30
N GLN A 28 30.63 -14.15 14.89
CA GLN A 28 29.36 -13.58 15.31
C GLN A 28 28.56 -13.35 14.04
N THR A 29 27.60 -14.23 13.78
CA THR A 29 26.65 -14.08 12.68
C THR A 29 25.96 -12.73 12.89
N VAL A 30 26.27 -11.77 12.01
CA VAL A 30 25.78 -10.39 12.09
C VAL A 30 24.24 -10.35 12.00
N PHE A 31 23.69 -11.27 11.22
CA PHE A 31 22.26 -11.50 11.07
C PHE A 31 21.75 -12.60 12.01
N VAL A 32 20.42 -12.77 12.09
CA VAL A 32 19.80 -13.85 12.87
C VAL A 32 20.18 -15.24 12.33
N ARG A 33 20.42 -15.36 11.02
CA ARG A 33 20.84 -16.60 10.34
C ARG A 33 21.54 -16.31 9.00
N GLU A 34 22.23 -17.31 8.45
CA GLU A 34 23.03 -17.20 7.22
C GLU A 34 22.23 -17.21 5.90
N ALA A 35 20.96 -17.61 5.94
CA ALA A 35 20.06 -17.62 4.77
C ALA A 35 18.63 -17.27 5.17
N THR A 36 17.87 -16.62 4.28
CA THR A 36 16.48 -16.24 4.62
C THR A 36 15.51 -17.43 4.56
N GLY A 37 15.86 -18.47 3.80
CA GLY A 37 14.98 -19.62 3.56
C GLY A 37 13.76 -19.31 2.69
N LEU A 38 13.69 -18.12 2.10
CA LEU A 38 12.66 -17.76 1.13
C LEU A 38 13.06 -18.26 -0.26
N VAL A 39 12.10 -18.82 -0.99
CA VAL A 39 12.34 -19.44 -2.30
C VAL A 39 11.90 -18.49 -3.41
N LYS A 40 12.66 -18.42 -4.49
CA LYS A 40 12.30 -17.67 -5.71
C LYS A 40 11.09 -18.30 -6.39
N SER A 41 9.89 -17.81 -6.09
CA SER A 41 8.63 -18.30 -6.65
C SER A 41 7.87 -17.28 -7.50
N THR A 42 8.15 -15.99 -7.35
CA THR A 42 7.31 -14.90 -7.85
C THR A 42 7.66 -14.56 -9.31
N SER A 43 6.65 -14.58 -10.18
CA SER A 43 6.78 -14.22 -11.60
C SER A 43 6.67 -12.70 -11.83
N LEU A 44 6.89 -12.23 -13.07
CA LEU A 44 6.64 -10.83 -13.43
C LEU A 44 5.17 -10.44 -13.25
N LEU A 45 4.22 -11.32 -13.62
CA LEU A 45 2.80 -11.05 -13.46
C LEU A 45 2.40 -10.97 -11.99
N ASP A 46 3.00 -11.80 -11.14
CA ASP A 46 2.75 -11.71 -9.69
C ASP A 46 3.32 -10.42 -9.11
N ALA A 47 4.56 -10.04 -9.46
CA ALA A 47 5.17 -8.78 -9.01
C ALA A 47 4.39 -7.55 -9.51
N PHE A 48 3.94 -7.57 -10.76
CA PHE A 48 3.09 -6.54 -11.35
C PHE A 48 1.73 -6.45 -10.63
N SER A 49 1.09 -7.58 -10.36
CA SER A 49 -0.21 -7.63 -9.68
C SER A 49 -0.13 -7.16 -8.24
N LEU A 50 0.96 -7.48 -7.53
CA LEU A 50 1.22 -6.96 -6.18
C LEU A 50 1.26 -5.43 -6.17
N ASN A 51 1.96 -4.82 -7.12
CA ASN A 51 2.02 -3.36 -7.22
C ASN A 51 0.67 -2.74 -7.60
N ILE A 52 -0.07 -3.32 -8.55
CA ILE A 52 -1.42 -2.82 -8.87
C ILE A 52 -2.36 -2.94 -7.67
N SER A 53 -2.31 -4.05 -6.91
CA SER A 53 -3.10 -4.17 -5.69
C SER A 53 -2.69 -3.14 -4.63
N ASN A 54 -1.40 -2.83 -4.53
CA ASN A 54 -0.91 -1.77 -3.63
C ASN A 54 -1.43 -0.38 -4.05
N MET A 55 -1.47 -0.12 -5.36
CA MET A 55 -2.10 1.05 -5.96
C MET A 55 -3.63 0.86 -6.01
N SER A 56 -4.28 1.04 -4.86
CA SER A 56 -5.67 0.74 -4.52
C SER A 56 -6.74 1.56 -5.28
N ILE A 57 -6.73 1.52 -6.62
CA ILE A 57 -7.62 2.27 -7.53
C ILE A 57 -9.09 1.98 -7.23
N GLY A 58 -9.45 0.69 -7.10
CA GLY A 58 -10.85 0.32 -6.88
C GLY A 58 -11.40 0.82 -5.54
N ALA A 59 -10.56 0.86 -4.50
CA ALA A 59 -10.94 1.46 -3.21
C ALA A 59 -11.16 2.97 -3.37
N LEU A 60 -10.19 3.70 -3.97
CA LEU A 60 -10.31 5.13 -4.24
C LEU A 60 -11.60 5.47 -5.00
N LEU A 61 -11.91 4.71 -6.06
CA LEU A 61 -13.11 4.92 -6.88
C LEU A 61 -14.42 4.78 -6.08
N GLY A 62 -14.43 3.98 -5.01
CA GLY A 62 -15.58 3.81 -4.14
C GLY A 62 -15.66 4.80 -2.99
N VAL A 63 -14.52 5.23 -2.44
CA VAL A 63 -14.48 6.03 -1.21
C VAL A 63 -14.20 7.51 -1.43
N MET A 64 -13.93 7.96 -2.66
CA MET A 64 -13.56 9.37 -2.90
C MET A 64 -14.60 10.37 -2.36
N GLY A 65 -15.90 10.07 -2.50
CA GLY A 65 -16.97 10.95 -2.01
C GLY A 65 -16.86 11.19 -0.51
N LEU A 66 -16.46 10.17 0.26
CA LEU A 66 -16.31 10.26 1.72
C LEU A 66 -15.23 11.25 2.17
N THR A 67 -14.31 11.63 1.28
CA THR A 67 -13.30 12.67 1.55
C THR A 67 -13.65 13.99 0.88
N LEU A 68 -14.15 13.96 -0.36
CA LEU A 68 -14.43 15.17 -1.14
C LEU A 68 -15.57 16.02 -0.56
N VAL A 69 -16.52 15.42 0.17
CA VAL A 69 -17.57 16.15 0.93
C VAL A 69 -17.02 17.07 2.01
N TYR A 70 -15.80 16.84 2.49
CA TYR A 70 -15.17 17.69 3.50
C TYR A 70 -14.33 18.81 2.90
N LEU A 71 -14.14 18.85 1.58
CA LEU A 71 -13.44 19.96 0.94
C LEU A 71 -14.26 21.25 1.06
N PRO A 72 -13.61 22.39 1.35
CA PRO A 72 -14.30 23.68 1.40
C PRO A 72 -15.00 24.05 0.09
N SER A 73 -14.45 23.61 -1.05
CA SER A 73 -15.04 23.82 -2.36
C SER A 73 -14.48 22.84 -3.39
N MET A 74 -15.35 22.34 -4.27
CA MET A 74 -14.98 21.59 -5.48
C MET A 74 -14.81 22.48 -6.71
N SER A 75 -14.83 23.81 -6.53
CA SER A 75 -14.68 24.78 -7.62
C SER A 75 -13.30 24.68 -8.28
N GLY A 76 -13.28 24.34 -9.57
CA GLY A 76 -12.07 24.16 -10.37
C GLY A 76 -11.29 22.87 -10.08
N VAL A 77 -11.75 21.99 -9.19
CA VAL A 77 -11.14 20.67 -8.99
C VAL A 77 -11.36 19.84 -10.25
N ASN A 78 -10.28 19.30 -10.82
CA ASN A 78 -10.36 18.43 -11.99
C ASN A 78 -9.72 17.07 -11.70
N LEU A 79 -10.55 16.03 -11.53
CA LEU A 79 -10.09 14.69 -11.15
C LEU A 79 -9.15 14.04 -12.18
N VAL A 80 -9.38 14.27 -13.47
CA VAL A 80 -8.50 13.77 -14.54
C VAL A 80 -7.12 14.40 -14.43
N LEU A 81 -7.05 15.73 -14.31
CA LEU A 81 -5.78 16.42 -14.13
C LEU A 81 -5.13 16.10 -12.79
N ALA A 82 -5.90 15.84 -11.74
CA ALA A 82 -5.36 15.35 -10.47
C ALA A 82 -4.66 14.00 -10.62
N SER A 83 -5.26 13.06 -11.37
CA SER A 83 -4.62 11.77 -11.68
C SER A 83 -3.32 11.96 -12.48
N VAL A 84 -3.32 12.85 -13.49
CA VAL A 84 -2.12 13.21 -14.27
C VAL A 84 -1.04 13.81 -13.39
N LEU A 85 -1.36 14.80 -12.56
CA LEU A 85 -0.41 15.44 -11.65
C LEU A 85 0.13 14.43 -10.62
N GLY A 86 -0.73 13.58 -10.06
CA GLY A 86 -0.33 12.53 -9.13
C GLY A 86 0.67 11.56 -9.75
N PHE A 87 0.43 11.12 -10.99
CA PHE A 87 1.38 10.28 -11.72
C PHE A 87 2.70 11.02 -11.99
N LEU A 88 2.64 12.28 -12.43
CA LEU A 88 3.83 13.07 -12.72
C LEU A 88 4.72 13.29 -11.48
N ILE A 89 4.14 13.62 -10.32
CA ILE A 89 4.95 13.82 -9.10
C ILE A 89 5.48 12.49 -8.54
N ALA A 90 4.89 11.35 -8.91
CA ALA A 90 5.38 10.03 -8.54
C ALA A 90 6.55 9.54 -9.43
N ILE A 91 6.84 10.19 -10.57
CA ILE A 91 7.94 9.79 -11.47
C ILE A 91 9.30 9.67 -10.76
N PRO A 92 9.74 10.64 -9.92
CA PRO A 92 10.99 10.50 -9.17
C PRO A 92 11.03 9.22 -8.32
N GLN A 93 9.91 8.87 -7.69
CA GLN A 93 9.79 7.64 -6.90
C GLN A 93 9.86 6.40 -7.80
N ILE A 94 9.15 6.38 -8.93
CA ILE A 94 9.21 5.28 -9.90
C ILE A 94 10.66 5.01 -10.32
N VAL A 95 11.43 6.06 -10.59
CA VAL A 95 12.86 5.96 -10.92
C VAL A 95 13.66 5.40 -9.74
N VAL A 96 13.51 5.96 -8.53
CA VAL A 96 14.20 5.49 -7.32
C VAL A 96 13.93 4.00 -7.09
N TYR A 97 12.67 3.59 -7.05
CA TYR A 97 12.28 2.21 -6.77
C TYR A 97 12.69 1.24 -7.87
N THR A 98 12.62 1.64 -9.14
CA THR A 98 13.08 0.81 -10.27
C THR A 98 14.59 0.59 -10.20
N MET A 99 15.37 1.64 -9.90
CA MET A 99 16.81 1.52 -9.81
C MET A 99 17.22 0.72 -8.57
N MET A 100 16.71 1.07 -7.40
CA MET A 100 17.11 0.48 -6.12
C MET A 100 16.68 -0.99 -5.98
N SER A 101 15.46 -1.35 -6.39
CA SER A 101 14.98 -2.74 -6.33
C SER A 101 15.84 -3.71 -7.15
N SER A 102 16.45 -3.22 -8.22
CA SER A 102 17.36 -4.04 -9.04
C SER A 102 18.78 -4.14 -8.50
N ARG A 103 19.18 -3.21 -7.63
CA ARG A 103 20.53 -3.13 -7.04
C ARG A 103 20.59 -3.88 -5.72
N VAL A 104 19.52 -3.79 -4.94
CA VAL A 104 19.39 -4.44 -3.64
C VAL A 104 18.04 -5.19 -3.59
N PRO A 105 17.91 -6.33 -4.32
CA PRO A 105 16.71 -7.16 -4.34
C PRO A 105 16.65 -8.04 -3.09
N ARG A 106 16.25 -7.46 -1.97
CA ARG A 106 16.19 -8.14 -0.65
C ARG A 106 14.81 -8.01 -0.03
N THR A 107 14.45 -8.99 0.81
CA THR A 107 13.20 -8.97 1.59
C THR A 107 13.11 -7.70 2.42
N GLY A 108 11.93 -7.09 2.44
CA GLY A 108 11.70 -5.79 3.10
C GLY A 108 12.02 -4.59 2.22
N GLY A 109 12.61 -4.78 1.02
CA GLY A 109 12.76 -3.75 0.00
C GLY A 109 13.39 -2.46 0.51
N ASP A 110 12.60 -1.39 0.50
CA ASP A 110 13.00 -0.05 0.92
C ASP A 110 13.50 0.04 2.38
N TYR A 111 13.05 -0.83 3.28
CA TYR A 111 13.58 -0.94 4.65
C TYR A 111 15.09 -1.18 4.63
N VAL A 112 15.56 -2.11 3.77
CA VAL A 112 16.98 -2.42 3.63
C VAL A 112 17.72 -1.20 3.08
N TRP A 113 17.17 -0.52 2.08
CA TRP A 113 17.83 0.65 1.48
C TRP A 113 18.01 1.76 2.50
N VAL A 114 16.93 2.13 3.21
CA VAL A 114 16.90 3.21 4.20
C VAL A 114 17.84 2.92 5.36
N THR A 115 17.78 1.72 5.93
CA THR A 115 18.60 1.34 7.08
C THR A 115 20.10 1.27 6.75
N ARG A 116 20.48 0.90 5.53
CA ARG A 116 21.90 0.83 5.11
C ARG A 116 22.49 2.21 4.78
N SER A 117 21.65 3.14 4.33
CA SER A 117 22.08 4.51 4.05
C SER A 117 22.14 5.38 5.31
N LEU A 118 21.11 5.30 6.17
CA LEU A 118 20.92 6.17 7.33
C LEU A 118 21.41 5.55 8.65
N GLY A 119 21.77 4.27 8.63
CA GLY A 119 22.18 3.52 9.81
C GLY A 119 21.01 3.01 10.65
N GLY A 120 21.35 2.26 11.69
CA GLY A 120 20.37 1.51 12.48
C GLY A 120 19.32 2.37 13.16
N PHE A 121 19.70 3.41 13.92
CA PHE A 121 18.74 4.14 14.76
C PHE A 121 17.68 4.87 13.92
N LEU A 122 18.12 5.82 13.09
CA LEU A 122 17.21 6.63 12.28
C LEU A 122 16.50 5.77 11.23
N GLY A 123 17.23 4.89 10.55
CA GLY A 123 16.69 4.06 9.48
C GLY A 123 15.62 3.09 9.98
N THR A 124 15.87 2.36 11.08
CA THR A 124 14.85 1.43 11.61
C THR A 124 13.65 2.16 12.18
N SER A 125 13.84 3.25 12.93
CA SER A 125 12.73 3.99 13.55
C SER A 125 11.77 4.56 12.50
N ILE A 126 12.31 5.10 11.41
CA ILE A 126 11.51 5.72 10.36
C ILE A 126 10.84 4.70 9.44
N SER A 127 11.50 3.58 9.14
CA SER A 127 10.87 2.44 8.43
C SER A 127 9.84 1.70 9.26
N PHE A 128 10.02 1.65 10.58
CA PHE A 128 9.06 1.05 11.51
C PHE A 128 7.77 1.86 11.53
N MET A 129 7.88 3.18 11.76
CA MET A 129 6.75 4.11 11.69
C MET A 129 6.09 4.09 10.30
N GLY A 130 6.84 4.44 9.27
CA GLY A 130 6.25 4.87 7.99
C GLY A 130 6.20 3.84 6.89
N TYR A 131 6.37 2.54 7.18
CA TYR A 131 5.76 1.55 6.30
C TYR A 131 5.31 0.34 7.08
N THR A 132 6.15 -0.18 8.00
CA THR A 132 5.83 -1.40 8.74
C THR A 132 4.52 -1.26 9.53
N LEU A 133 4.37 -0.18 10.30
CA LEU A 133 3.19 0.07 11.13
C LEU A 133 2.12 0.85 10.36
N GLU A 134 2.51 1.77 9.48
CA GLU A 134 1.54 2.48 8.63
C GLU A 134 0.74 1.50 7.76
N THR A 135 1.36 0.46 7.18
CA THR A 135 0.63 -0.54 6.38
C THR A 135 -0.47 -1.22 7.21
N MET A 136 -0.27 -1.48 8.50
CA MET A 136 -1.31 -2.08 9.36
C MET A 136 -2.49 -1.11 9.60
N ALA A 137 -2.23 0.20 9.70
CA ALA A 137 -3.26 1.23 9.77
C ALA A 137 -3.98 1.40 8.43
N TYR A 138 -3.25 1.33 7.32
CA TYR A 138 -3.82 1.32 5.99
C TYR A 138 -4.71 0.07 5.76
N MET A 139 -4.27 -1.11 6.21
CA MET A 139 -5.11 -2.32 6.18
C MET A 139 -6.38 -2.16 7.02
N ALA A 140 -6.30 -1.53 8.19
CA ALA A 140 -7.48 -1.25 9.00
C ALA A 140 -8.46 -0.30 8.27
N LEU A 141 -7.94 0.72 7.58
CA LEU A 141 -8.72 1.61 6.73
C LEU A 141 -9.39 0.85 5.57
N ILE A 142 -8.66 -0.08 4.93
CA ILE A 142 -9.19 -0.90 3.82
C ILE A 142 -10.20 -1.94 4.32
N VAL A 143 -10.05 -2.48 5.54
CA VAL A 143 -11.07 -3.33 6.15
C VAL A 143 -12.40 -2.57 6.26
N LEU A 144 -12.36 -1.33 6.74
CA LEU A 144 -13.56 -0.48 6.81
C LEU A 144 -14.08 -0.12 5.41
N SER A 145 -13.19 0.15 4.45
CA SER A 145 -13.56 0.34 3.04
C SER A 145 -14.26 -0.89 2.44
N ALA A 146 -13.84 -2.11 2.79
CA ALA A 146 -14.49 -3.35 2.36
C ALA A 146 -15.89 -3.49 2.95
N VAL A 147 -16.06 -3.15 4.23
CA VAL A 147 -17.37 -3.13 4.90
C VAL A 147 -18.29 -2.10 4.25
N PHE A 148 -17.76 -0.91 3.94
CA PHE A 148 -18.51 0.15 3.25
C PHE A 148 -18.92 -0.30 1.85
N ALA A 149 -18.02 -0.95 1.11
CA ALA A 149 -18.34 -1.53 -0.19
C ALA A 149 -19.49 -2.54 -0.09
N ILE A 150 -19.47 -3.44 0.90
CA ILE A 150 -20.57 -4.39 1.13
C ILE A 150 -21.88 -3.65 1.43
N GLY A 151 -21.83 -2.66 2.32
CA GLY A 151 -22.98 -1.84 2.68
C GLY A 151 -23.59 -1.12 1.46
N SER A 152 -22.75 -0.36 0.76
CA SER A 152 -23.15 0.44 -0.40
C SER A 152 -23.63 -0.42 -1.57
N VAL A 153 -23.05 -1.60 -1.80
CA VAL A 153 -23.53 -2.55 -2.81
C VAL A 153 -24.91 -3.09 -2.43
N GLY A 154 -25.13 -3.45 -1.16
CA GLY A 154 -26.45 -3.86 -0.67
C GLY A 154 -27.50 -2.77 -0.87
N LEU A 155 -27.18 -1.52 -0.50
CA LEU A 155 -28.04 -0.36 -0.71
C LEU A 155 -28.38 -0.14 -2.19
N ALA A 156 -27.37 -0.16 -3.07
CA ALA A 156 -27.56 0.02 -4.51
C ALA A 156 -28.39 -1.08 -5.15
N LEU A 157 -28.47 -2.26 -4.53
CA LEU A 157 -29.37 -3.36 -4.93
C LEU A 157 -30.75 -3.28 -4.25
N GLY A 158 -31.06 -2.18 -3.55
CA GLY A 158 -32.35 -1.92 -2.92
C GLY A 158 -32.50 -2.46 -1.49
N GLN A 159 -31.43 -2.99 -0.88
CA GLN A 159 -31.48 -3.61 0.45
C GLN A 159 -31.16 -2.60 1.55
N GLN A 160 -32.18 -1.91 2.06
CA GLN A 160 -32.03 -0.84 3.06
C GLN A 160 -31.36 -1.29 4.38
N GLY A 161 -31.45 -2.58 4.73
CA GLY A 161 -30.80 -3.15 5.92
C GLY A 161 -29.26 -3.03 5.91
N PHE A 162 -28.65 -2.75 4.76
CA PHE A 162 -27.21 -2.55 4.63
C PHE A 162 -26.75 -1.11 4.91
N PHE A 163 -27.68 -0.18 5.15
CA PHE A 163 -27.37 1.23 5.37
C PHE A 163 -26.30 1.45 6.45
N GLY A 164 -26.48 0.81 7.60
CA GLY A 164 -25.58 0.97 8.73
C GLY A 164 -24.14 0.53 8.48
N LEU A 165 -23.89 -0.26 7.42
CA LEU A 165 -22.55 -0.65 6.99
C LEU A 165 -21.93 0.32 5.98
N ALA A 166 -22.73 1.09 5.24
CA ALA A 166 -22.30 1.91 4.12
C ALA A 166 -21.75 3.29 4.52
N VAL A 167 -22.05 3.74 5.75
CA VAL A 167 -21.81 5.12 6.19
C VAL A 167 -20.80 5.23 7.34
N PRO A 168 -20.06 6.35 7.44
CA PRO A 168 -19.19 6.63 8.58
C PRO A 168 -19.93 6.67 9.92
N SER A 169 -19.25 6.34 11.02
CA SER A 169 -19.87 6.19 12.35
C SER A 169 -20.47 7.47 12.96
N GLY A 170 -20.15 8.64 12.40
CA GLY A 170 -20.75 9.92 12.78
C GLY A 170 -22.09 10.24 12.08
N ILE A 171 -22.54 9.41 11.14
CA ILE A 171 -23.79 9.60 10.41
C ILE A 171 -24.93 8.87 11.10
N GLN A 172 -26.11 9.50 11.18
CA GLN A 172 -27.30 8.89 11.78
C GLN A 172 -27.64 7.58 11.06
N GLY A 173 -27.82 6.50 11.82
CA GLY A 173 -28.11 5.17 11.28
C GLY A 173 -26.88 4.30 11.02
N ALA A 174 -25.66 4.83 11.19
CA ALA A 174 -24.44 4.03 11.17
C ALA A 174 -24.43 2.96 12.27
N GLN A 175 -23.84 1.80 11.97
CA GLN A 175 -23.75 0.67 12.90
C GLN A 175 -22.28 0.30 13.18
N PRO A 176 -21.53 1.12 13.93
CA PRO A 176 -20.07 0.97 14.09
C PRO A 176 -19.65 -0.37 14.70
N TYR A 177 -20.43 -0.92 15.63
CA TYR A 177 -20.16 -2.24 16.21
C TYR A 177 -20.34 -3.38 15.20
N LEU A 178 -21.34 -3.27 14.32
CA LEU A 178 -21.53 -4.25 13.24
C LEU A 178 -20.43 -4.10 12.18
N GLN A 179 -20.05 -2.87 11.84
CA GLN A 179 -18.94 -2.59 10.95
C GLN A 179 -17.64 -3.23 11.46
N PHE A 180 -17.34 -3.05 12.76
CA PHE A 180 -16.21 -3.71 13.42
C PHE A 180 -16.33 -5.24 13.34
N GLY A 181 -17.48 -5.82 13.69
CA GLY A 181 -17.69 -7.27 13.68
C GLY A 181 -17.49 -7.89 12.29
N VAL A 182 -18.08 -7.29 11.26
CA VAL A 182 -17.93 -7.74 9.86
C VAL A 182 -16.49 -7.58 9.39
N GLY A 183 -15.88 -6.41 9.64
CA GLY A 183 -14.51 -6.13 9.24
C GLY A 183 -13.49 -7.07 9.90
N ALA A 184 -13.61 -7.28 11.22
CA ALA A 184 -12.77 -8.20 11.98
C ALA A 184 -12.91 -9.64 11.46
N ALA A 185 -14.13 -10.09 11.14
CA ALA A 185 -14.37 -11.41 10.58
C ALA A 185 -13.70 -11.58 9.20
N ILE A 186 -13.84 -10.60 8.31
CA ILE A 186 -13.20 -10.61 6.98
C ILE A 186 -11.67 -10.69 7.12
N PHE A 187 -11.08 -9.81 7.92
CA PHE A 187 -9.63 -9.76 8.07
C PHE A 187 -9.06 -11.01 8.74
N ALA A 188 -9.73 -11.51 9.80
CA ALA A 188 -9.35 -12.76 10.45
C ALA A 188 -9.42 -13.97 9.50
N ALA A 189 -10.44 -14.03 8.63
CA ALA A 189 -10.54 -15.09 7.63
C ALA A 189 -9.39 -15.04 6.61
N LEU A 190 -8.99 -13.85 6.15
CA LEU A 190 -7.87 -13.68 5.21
C LEU A 190 -6.52 -14.01 5.85
N ILE A 191 -6.32 -13.64 7.12
CA ILE A 191 -5.14 -14.03 7.90
C ILE A 191 -5.10 -15.55 8.07
N ALA A 192 -6.22 -16.17 8.47
CA ALA A 192 -6.30 -17.62 8.62
C ALA A 192 -5.98 -18.34 7.31
N LEU A 193 -6.52 -17.86 6.18
CA LEU A 193 -6.21 -18.41 4.86
C LEU A 193 -4.71 -18.34 4.54
N ASN A 194 -4.05 -17.21 4.82
CA ASN A 194 -2.61 -17.06 4.61
C ASN A 194 -1.77 -17.92 5.56
N ILE A 195 -2.22 -18.12 6.80
CA ILE A 195 -1.55 -19.02 7.75
C ILE A 195 -1.63 -20.47 7.28
N PHE A 196 -2.81 -20.95 6.85
CA PHE A 196 -3.02 -22.36 6.51
C PHE A 196 -2.66 -22.70 5.06
N LYS A 197 -2.69 -21.73 4.13
CA LYS A 197 -2.41 -21.92 2.69
C LYS A 197 -1.55 -20.79 2.11
N PRO A 198 -0.32 -20.54 2.60
CA PRO A 198 0.51 -19.41 2.16
C PRO A 198 0.85 -19.42 0.66
N LYS A 199 0.99 -20.61 0.06
CA LYS A 199 1.26 -20.76 -1.39
C LYS A 199 0.10 -20.31 -2.28
N ALA A 200 -1.12 -20.25 -1.75
CA ALA A 200 -2.29 -19.73 -2.46
C ALA A 200 -2.32 -18.19 -2.47
N GLY A 201 -1.61 -17.53 -1.54
CA GLY A 201 -1.67 -16.07 -1.36
C GLY A 201 -1.29 -15.27 -2.60
N TYR A 202 -0.14 -15.56 -3.22
CA TYR A 202 0.29 -14.82 -4.42
C TYR A 202 -0.65 -15.03 -5.61
N LYS A 203 -1.08 -16.28 -5.86
CA LYS A 203 -2.03 -16.58 -6.95
C LYS A 203 -3.40 -15.93 -6.71
N LEU A 204 -3.83 -15.89 -5.46
CA LEU A 204 -5.06 -15.21 -5.05
C LEU A 204 -4.96 -13.72 -5.36
N VAL A 205 -3.87 -13.05 -4.96
CA VAL A 205 -3.68 -11.62 -5.27
C VAL A 205 -3.71 -11.39 -6.78
N SER A 206 -2.98 -12.18 -7.58
CA SER A 206 -2.99 -12.05 -9.04
C SER A 206 -4.39 -12.25 -9.64
N ALA A 207 -5.16 -13.23 -9.15
CA ALA A 207 -6.52 -13.48 -9.62
C ALA A 207 -7.50 -12.36 -9.24
N LEU A 208 -7.46 -11.88 -7.98
CA LEU A 208 -8.30 -10.78 -7.50
C LEU A 208 -7.96 -9.48 -8.22
N THR A 209 -6.67 -9.22 -8.48
CA THR A 209 -6.22 -8.05 -9.25
C THR A 209 -6.72 -8.10 -10.67
N ALA A 210 -6.57 -9.24 -11.35
CA ALA A 210 -7.03 -9.41 -12.72
C ALA A 210 -8.55 -9.20 -12.82
N PHE A 211 -9.31 -9.80 -11.91
CA PHE A 211 -10.75 -9.60 -11.82
C PHE A 211 -11.10 -8.12 -11.57
N GLY A 212 -10.42 -7.47 -10.63
CA GLY A 212 -10.59 -6.05 -10.33
C GLY A 212 -10.32 -5.15 -11.53
N VAL A 213 -9.24 -5.39 -12.27
CA VAL A 213 -8.93 -4.62 -13.50
C VAL A 213 -10.01 -4.84 -14.55
N THR A 214 -10.41 -6.09 -14.80
CA THR A 214 -11.45 -6.43 -15.77
C THR A 214 -12.78 -5.76 -15.42
N ILE A 215 -13.22 -5.85 -14.16
CA ILE A 215 -14.52 -5.28 -13.76
C ILE A 215 -14.53 -3.75 -13.76
N THR A 216 -13.39 -3.09 -13.49
CA THR A 216 -13.26 -1.63 -13.70
C THR A 216 -13.46 -1.26 -15.17
N LEU A 217 -12.90 -2.03 -16.11
CA LEU A 217 -13.11 -1.79 -17.55
C LEU A 217 -14.57 -2.03 -17.96
N VAL A 218 -15.23 -3.04 -17.39
CA VAL A 218 -16.67 -3.27 -17.60
C VAL A 218 -17.48 -2.10 -17.05
N ALA A 219 -17.17 -1.59 -15.85
CA ALA A 219 -17.84 -0.43 -15.26
C ALA A 219 -17.70 0.82 -16.16
N ILE A 220 -16.50 1.05 -16.70
CA ILE A 220 -16.26 2.12 -17.69
C ILE A 220 -17.15 1.92 -18.91
N GLY A 221 -17.19 0.70 -19.49
CA GLY A 221 -18.01 0.40 -20.65
C GLY A 221 -19.51 0.60 -20.40
N VAL A 222 -20.00 0.22 -19.23
CA VAL A 222 -21.40 0.40 -18.80
C VAL A 222 -21.75 1.88 -18.69
N LEU A 223 -20.90 2.68 -18.04
CA LEU A 223 -21.09 4.14 -17.95
C LEU A 223 -21.10 4.79 -19.34
N LEU A 224 -20.14 4.44 -20.20
CA LEU A 224 -20.07 4.97 -21.57
C LEU A 224 -21.29 4.60 -22.42
N HIS A 225 -21.78 3.37 -22.28
CA HIS A 225 -22.98 2.89 -22.97
C HIS A 225 -24.24 3.65 -22.52
N ALA A 226 -24.41 3.84 -21.21
CA ALA A 226 -25.52 4.60 -20.66
C ALA A 226 -25.48 6.08 -21.06
N GLY A 227 -24.27 6.64 -21.17
CA GLY A 227 -24.03 8.03 -21.54
C GLY A 227 -24.69 9.03 -20.57
N ARG A 228 -24.80 10.29 -21.00
CA ARG A 228 -25.38 11.35 -20.17
C ARG A 228 -26.85 11.13 -19.86
N ALA A 229 -27.62 10.64 -20.83
CA ALA A 229 -29.05 10.38 -20.65
C ALA A 229 -29.30 9.29 -19.59
N GLY A 230 -28.48 8.22 -19.56
CA GLY A 230 -28.58 7.18 -18.55
C GLY A 230 -28.22 7.69 -17.15
N VAL A 231 -27.17 8.52 -17.03
CA VAL A 231 -26.81 9.15 -15.75
C VAL A 231 -27.92 10.07 -15.25
N GLU A 232 -28.44 10.95 -16.11
CA GLU A 232 -29.53 11.86 -15.74
C GLU A 232 -30.79 11.10 -15.32
N SER A 233 -31.17 10.08 -16.09
CA SER A 233 -32.30 9.21 -15.78
C SER A 233 -32.14 8.52 -14.43
N TYR A 234 -30.97 7.90 -14.18
CA TYR A 234 -30.69 7.24 -12.91
C TYR A 234 -30.76 8.22 -11.72
N ILE A 235 -30.10 9.37 -11.81
CA ILE A 235 -30.09 10.34 -10.71
C ILE A 235 -31.48 10.88 -10.42
N ASN A 236 -32.25 11.20 -11.45
CA ASN A 236 -33.61 11.68 -11.27
C ASN A 236 -34.54 10.57 -10.73
N SER A 237 -34.26 9.30 -11.04
CA SER A 237 -35.03 8.15 -10.52
C SER A 237 -34.86 7.92 -9.03
N LEU A 238 -33.83 8.47 -8.39
CA LEU A 238 -33.63 8.38 -6.94
C LEU A 238 -34.73 9.12 -6.14
N GLY A 239 -35.47 10.02 -6.78
CA GLY A 239 -36.63 10.70 -6.17
C GLY A 239 -36.29 11.64 -5.02
N ILE A 240 -35.05 12.12 -4.95
CA ILE A 240 -34.56 12.95 -3.85
C ILE A 240 -35.05 14.39 -4.03
N SER A 241 -35.76 14.92 -3.02
CA SER A 241 -36.28 16.28 -3.05
C SER A 241 -35.16 17.31 -3.23
N GLY A 242 -35.25 18.14 -4.27
CA GLY A 242 -34.28 19.20 -4.58
C GLY A 242 -32.95 18.73 -5.21
N VAL A 243 -32.72 17.42 -5.29
CA VAL A 243 -31.48 16.84 -5.82
C VAL A 243 -31.79 16.09 -7.11
N THR A 244 -31.64 16.79 -8.22
CA THR A 244 -31.73 16.23 -9.58
C THR A 244 -30.40 16.41 -10.29
N TYR A 245 -30.23 15.73 -11.42
CA TYR A 245 -29.07 15.95 -12.28
C TYR A 245 -28.93 17.43 -12.64
N SER A 246 -30.02 18.07 -13.07
CA SER A 246 -30.05 19.47 -13.51
C SER A 246 -29.85 20.46 -12.36
N SER A 247 -30.39 20.21 -11.17
CA SER A 247 -30.20 21.10 -10.02
C SER A 247 -28.74 21.12 -9.55
N LEU A 248 -28.08 19.96 -9.51
CA LEU A 248 -26.65 19.86 -9.18
C LEU A 248 -25.75 20.40 -10.30
N ALA A 249 -26.04 20.10 -11.57
CA ALA A 249 -25.22 20.62 -12.66
C ALA A 249 -25.27 22.15 -12.73
N SER A 250 -26.44 22.75 -12.48
CA SER A 250 -26.64 24.20 -12.55
C SER A 250 -26.17 24.97 -11.31
N SER A 251 -26.05 24.30 -10.15
CA SER A 251 -25.50 24.90 -8.92
C SER A 251 -24.00 25.19 -9.02
N TYR A 252 -23.27 24.46 -9.86
CA TYR A 252 -21.85 24.68 -10.07
C TYR A 252 -21.58 25.99 -10.82
N LYS A 253 -20.88 26.94 -10.17
CA LYS A 253 -20.49 28.23 -10.76
C LYS A 253 -18.97 28.42 -10.92
N GLY A 254 -18.19 27.38 -10.65
CA GLY A 254 -16.72 27.42 -10.72
C GLY A 254 -16.15 27.33 -12.14
N PRO A 255 -14.86 27.61 -12.33
CA PRO A 255 -14.18 27.29 -13.59
C PRO A 255 -14.07 25.77 -13.79
N THR A 256 -13.76 25.32 -14.99
CA THR A 256 -13.53 23.89 -15.28
C THR A 256 -12.18 23.39 -14.76
N PHE A 257 -11.27 24.31 -14.41
CA PHE A 257 -9.96 23.99 -13.87
C PHE A 257 -9.42 25.13 -13.01
N ASN A 258 -8.88 24.76 -11.86
CA ASN A 258 -8.05 25.58 -11.00
C ASN A 258 -6.89 24.70 -10.51
N PHE A 259 -5.66 25.12 -10.79
CA PHE A 259 -4.47 24.33 -10.47
C PHE A 259 -4.32 24.10 -8.97
N ALA A 260 -4.49 25.13 -8.14
CA ALA A 260 -4.37 25.02 -6.69
C ALA A 260 -5.45 24.11 -6.08
N ALA A 261 -6.70 24.25 -6.53
CA ALA A 261 -7.80 23.39 -6.07
C ALA A 261 -7.57 21.93 -6.48
N THR A 262 -7.10 21.69 -7.71
CA THR A 262 -6.76 20.33 -8.19
C THR A 262 -5.55 19.76 -7.42
N LEU A 263 -4.55 20.58 -7.11
CA LEU A 263 -3.40 20.16 -6.32
C LEU A 263 -3.76 19.89 -4.85
N SER A 264 -4.80 20.55 -4.34
CA SER A 264 -5.27 20.36 -2.96
C SER A 264 -5.70 18.92 -2.69
N ILE A 265 -6.16 18.17 -3.70
CA ILE A 265 -6.60 16.77 -3.55
C ILE A 265 -5.48 15.74 -3.76
N MET A 266 -4.21 16.15 -3.86
CA MET A 266 -3.09 15.21 -3.95
C MET A 266 -2.98 14.27 -2.74
N PRO A 267 -3.29 14.67 -1.49
CA PRO A 267 -3.35 13.74 -0.37
C PRO A 267 -4.28 12.54 -0.63
N LEU A 268 -5.42 12.74 -1.30
CA LEU A 268 -6.32 11.65 -1.70
C LEU A 268 -5.66 10.72 -2.73
N MET A 269 -4.99 11.28 -3.74
CA MET A 269 -4.29 10.49 -4.76
C MET A 269 -3.12 9.70 -4.15
N ALA A 270 -2.39 10.31 -3.22
CA ALA A 270 -1.28 9.70 -2.50
C ALA A 270 -1.77 8.66 -1.49
N ALA A 271 -2.93 8.86 -0.87
CA ALA A 271 -3.50 7.90 0.07
C ALA A 271 -3.79 6.54 -0.56
N PHE A 272 -4.16 6.48 -1.84
CA PHE A 272 -4.60 5.21 -2.46
C PHE A 272 -3.78 4.75 -3.64
N VAL A 273 -3.17 5.63 -4.44
CA VAL A 273 -2.64 5.24 -5.75
C VAL A 273 -1.16 5.60 -5.88
N TYR A 274 -0.81 6.88 -5.80
CA TYR A 274 0.55 7.37 -6.09
C TYR A 274 1.28 7.76 -4.80
N PRO A 275 1.72 6.79 -3.99
CA PRO A 275 3.14 6.40 -4.07
C PRO A 275 3.40 4.89 -3.91
N TRP A 276 2.37 4.06 -3.99
CA TRP A 276 2.38 2.70 -3.51
C TRP A 276 3.01 1.71 -4.50
N LEU A 277 4.34 1.80 -4.64
CA LEU A 277 5.14 1.04 -5.62
C LEU A 277 6.06 -0.01 -5.01
N ASN A 278 5.95 -0.22 -3.69
CA ASN A 278 6.93 -0.95 -2.91
C ASN A 278 6.57 -2.41 -2.58
N ALA A 279 5.37 -2.87 -2.94
CA ALA A 279 4.95 -4.25 -2.74
C ALA A 279 5.86 -5.28 -3.43
N ALA A 280 6.19 -5.10 -4.72
CA ALA A 280 7.13 -5.99 -5.41
C ALA A 280 8.57 -5.91 -4.84
N PRO A 281 9.15 -4.73 -4.58
CA PRO A 281 10.40 -4.59 -3.85
C PRO A 281 10.45 -5.30 -2.49
N ALA A 282 9.35 -5.29 -1.72
CA ALA A 282 9.27 -5.93 -0.42
C ALA A 282 9.51 -7.45 -0.48
N VAL A 283 9.15 -8.08 -1.59
CA VAL A 283 9.35 -9.51 -1.87
C VAL A 283 10.53 -9.74 -2.82
N GLY A 284 11.49 -8.81 -2.89
CA GLY A 284 12.54 -8.80 -3.91
C GLY A 284 13.41 -10.07 -3.97
N SER A 285 13.61 -10.76 -2.85
CA SER A 285 14.33 -12.05 -2.77
C SER A 285 13.52 -13.23 -3.34
N GLU A 286 12.19 -13.14 -3.38
CA GLU A 286 11.26 -14.16 -3.87
C GLU A 286 11.02 -14.03 -5.40
N VAL A 287 11.45 -12.93 -6.02
CA VAL A 287 11.25 -12.70 -7.46
C VAL A 287 12.32 -13.42 -8.29
N LYS A 288 11.88 -14.21 -9.28
CA LYS A 288 12.75 -15.09 -10.07
C LYS A 288 13.80 -14.35 -10.90
N ASN A 289 13.52 -13.13 -11.34
CA ASN A 289 14.39 -12.38 -12.25
C ASN A 289 14.41 -10.89 -11.88
N THR A 290 15.58 -10.27 -11.88
CA THR A 290 15.75 -8.83 -11.65
C THR A 290 15.06 -7.97 -12.72
N ARG A 291 14.92 -8.47 -13.96
CA ARG A 291 14.10 -7.83 -15.00
C ARG A 291 12.63 -7.75 -14.59
N ALA A 292 12.12 -8.77 -13.89
CA ALA A 292 10.73 -8.76 -13.42
C ALA A 292 10.50 -7.65 -12.40
N LEU A 293 11.43 -7.47 -11.44
CA LEU A 293 11.40 -6.34 -10.50
C LEU A 293 11.45 -5.00 -11.24
N LYS A 294 12.43 -4.80 -12.13
CA LYS A 294 12.59 -3.56 -12.90
C LYS A 294 11.36 -3.17 -13.72
N MET A 295 10.69 -4.15 -14.34
CA MET A 295 9.54 -3.87 -15.21
C MET A 295 8.23 -3.77 -14.44
N SER A 296 8.08 -4.52 -13.34
CA SER A 296 6.82 -4.56 -12.57
C SER A 296 6.39 -3.18 -12.04
N ILE A 297 7.34 -2.34 -11.64
CA ILE A 297 7.09 -1.03 -11.04
C ILE A 297 6.54 -0.03 -12.08
N PRO A 298 7.26 0.30 -13.18
CA PRO A 298 6.75 1.25 -14.17
C PRO A 298 5.50 0.75 -14.88
N LEU A 299 5.39 -0.56 -15.15
CA LEU A 299 4.19 -1.13 -15.78
C LEU A 299 2.97 -0.99 -14.87
N ALA A 300 3.10 -1.30 -13.58
CA ALA A 300 2.00 -1.13 -12.62
C ALA A 300 1.61 0.34 -12.48
N ALA A 301 2.59 1.25 -12.40
CA ALA A 301 2.35 2.69 -12.32
C ALA A 301 1.58 3.22 -13.55
N LEU A 302 2.03 2.87 -14.75
CA LEU A 302 1.39 3.28 -16.01
C LEU A 302 -0.01 2.68 -16.17
N THR A 303 -0.19 1.40 -15.82
CA THR A 303 -1.50 0.74 -15.89
C THR A 303 -2.47 1.38 -14.90
N SER A 304 -2.01 1.65 -13.68
CA SER A 304 -2.82 2.30 -12.65
C SER A 304 -3.21 3.71 -13.06
N PHE A 305 -2.27 4.45 -13.68
CA PHE A 305 -2.54 5.75 -14.28
C PHE A 305 -3.55 5.72 -15.42
N ALA A 306 -3.41 4.79 -16.36
CA ALA A 306 -4.36 4.64 -17.46
C ALA A 306 -5.76 4.33 -16.92
N LEU A 307 -5.89 3.36 -16.00
CA LEU A 307 -7.18 2.95 -15.44
C LEU A 307 -7.86 4.05 -14.64
N LEU A 308 -7.14 4.70 -13.71
CA LEU A 308 -7.72 5.76 -12.88
C LEU A 308 -8.13 6.98 -13.71
N THR A 309 -7.25 7.40 -14.63
CA THR A 309 -7.51 8.54 -15.52
C THR A 309 -8.68 8.25 -16.46
N ALA A 310 -8.79 7.02 -16.98
CA ALA A 310 -9.93 6.60 -17.79
C ALA A 310 -11.24 6.58 -16.98
N ALA A 311 -11.22 6.11 -15.73
CA ALA A 311 -12.39 6.12 -14.86
C ALA A 311 -12.87 7.56 -14.57
N PHE A 312 -11.98 8.47 -14.18
CA PHE A 312 -12.31 9.88 -13.99
C PHE A 312 -12.75 10.58 -15.28
N GLY A 313 -12.06 10.29 -16.39
CA GLY A 313 -12.42 10.82 -17.71
C GLY A 313 -13.81 10.37 -18.13
N THR A 314 -14.16 9.11 -17.84
CA THR A 314 -15.49 8.56 -18.09
C THR A 314 -16.53 9.29 -17.26
N LEU A 315 -16.33 9.48 -15.95
CA LEU A 315 -17.25 10.24 -15.10
C LEU A 315 -17.54 11.63 -15.67
N TYR A 316 -16.51 12.38 -16.06
CA TYR A 316 -16.70 13.70 -16.65
C TYR A 316 -17.30 13.68 -18.05
N TYR A 317 -17.01 12.65 -18.86
CA TYR A 317 -17.60 12.50 -20.18
C TYR A 317 -19.11 12.23 -20.10
N VAL A 318 -19.53 11.29 -19.24
CA VAL A 318 -20.94 10.88 -19.15
C VAL A 318 -21.74 11.80 -18.24
N GLY A 319 -21.19 12.22 -17.10
CA GLY A 319 -21.89 13.05 -16.13
C GLY A 319 -21.70 14.55 -16.35
N GLY A 320 -20.59 14.97 -16.95
CA GLY A 320 -20.17 16.37 -17.00
C GLY A 320 -19.51 16.83 -15.70
N LEU A 321 -18.45 17.65 -15.82
CA LEU A 321 -17.70 18.18 -14.67
C LEU A 321 -18.60 18.89 -13.63
N PRO A 322 -19.55 19.77 -14.01
CA PRO A 322 -20.42 20.45 -13.05
C PRO A 322 -21.18 19.48 -12.13
N PHE A 323 -21.85 18.50 -12.73
CA PHE A 323 -22.63 17.50 -12.00
C PHE A 323 -21.73 16.61 -11.14
N ILE A 324 -20.66 16.03 -11.70
CA ILE A 324 -19.81 15.09 -10.95
C ILE A 324 -19.19 15.74 -9.72
N ASN A 325 -18.66 16.97 -9.87
CA ASN A 325 -18.05 17.67 -8.74
C ASN A 325 -19.08 18.02 -7.65
N GLN A 326 -20.29 18.44 -8.03
CA GLN A 326 -21.36 18.72 -7.08
C GLN A 326 -21.91 17.45 -6.43
N ALA A 327 -22.05 16.37 -7.18
CA ALA A 327 -22.54 15.09 -6.67
C ALA A 327 -21.55 14.46 -5.67
N LEU A 328 -20.24 14.50 -5.95
CA LEU A 328 -19.19 14.01 -5.04
C LEU A 328 -18.98 14.86 -3.79
N SER A 329 -19.53 16.08 -3.74
CA SER A 329 -19.52 16.95 -2.55
C SER A 329 -20.89 17.12 -1.90
N ASN A 330 -21.93 16.48 -2.45
CA ASN A 330 -23.27 16.51 -1.88
C ASN A 330 -23.40 15.41 -0.81
N GLN A 331 -23.57 15.82 0.45
CA GLN A 331 -23.63 14.90 1.58
C GLN A 331 -24.78 13.89 1.47
N THR A 332 -25.96 14.30 1.00
CA THR A 332 -27.11 13.40 0.80
C THR A 332 -26.80 12.32 -0.22
N LEU A 333 -26.26 12.67 -1.40
CA LEU A 333 -25.88 11.67 -2.39
C LEU A 333 -24.79 10.74 -1.88
N VAL A 334 -23.74 11.29 -1.26
CA VAL A 334 -22.58 10.50 -0.83
C VAL A 334 -22.90 9.60 0.36
N PHE A 335 -23.58 10.09 1.39
CA PHE A 335 -23.86 9.30 2.59
C PHE A 335 -25.15 8.49 2.46
N ASP A 336 -26.24 9.09 1.99
CA ASP A 336 -27.55 8.43 2.01
C ASP A 336 -27.71 7.46 0.84
N TYR A 337 -27.09 7.76 -0.30
CA TYR A 337 -27.18 6.98 -1.54
C TYR A 337 -25.85 6.37 -1.98
N SER A 338 -24.80 6.47 -1.16
CA SER A 338 -23.47 5.91 -1.46
C SER A 338 -22.90 6.34 -2.81
N PHE A 339 -23.15 7.58 -3.26
CA PHE A 339 -22.76 8.04 -4.59
C PHE A 339 -21.24 8.01 -4.79
N ASN A 340 -20.79 7.19 -5.72
CA ASN A 340 -19.40 7.07 -6.15
C ASN A 340 -19.33 6.45 -7.56
N PHE A 341 -18.12 6.16 -8.06
CA PHE A 341 -17.94 5.58 -9.39
C PHE A 341 -18.66 4.24 -9.56
N TRP A 342 -18.56 3.34 -8.58
CA TRP A 342 -19.12 2.00 -8.64
C TRP A 342 -20.65 2.01 -8.55
N THR A 343 -21.21 2.76 -7.60
CA THR A 343 -22.67 2.82 -7.42
C THR A 343 -23.35 3.57 -8.55
N LEU A 344 -22.68 4.56 -9.18
CA LEU A 344 -23.17 5.16 -10.42
C LEU A 344 -23.18 4.13 -11.57
N ALA A 345 -22.12 3.35 -11.73
CA ALA A 345 -22.07 2.29 -12.75
C ALA A 345 -23.13 1.21 -12.52
N MET A 346 -23.37 0.82 -11.26
CA MET A 346 -24.46 -0.09 -10.87
C MET A 346 -25.83 0.49 -11.21
N GLY A 347 -26.06 1.76 -10.89
CA GLY A 347 -27.32 2.45 -11.13
C GLY A 347 -27.71 2.51 -12.60
N VAL A 348 -26.73 2.66 -13.50
CA VAL A 348 -26.97 2.72 -14.95
C VAL A 348 -26.86 1.37 -15.66
N ALA A 349 -26.58 0.27 -14.95
CA ALA A 349 -26.37 -1.05 -15.54
C ALA A 349 -27.61 -1.66 -16.23
N GLY A 350 -28.81 -1.11 -15.98
CA GLY A 350 -30.07 -1.52 -16.60
C GLY A 350 -30.63 -2.87 -16.14
N ASN A 351 -29.86 -3.67 -15.37
CA ASN A 351 -30.33 -4.91 -14.76
C ASN A 351 -29.56 -5.25 -13.47
N SER A 352 -30.21 -5.97 -12.56
CA SER A 352 -29.68 -6.27 -11.22
C SER A 352 -28.49 -7.23 -11.22
N ALA A 353 -28.39 -8.15 -12.19
CA ALA A 353 -27.27 -9.10 -12.27
C ALA A 353 -25.96 -8.39 -12.62
N LEU A 354 -26.00 -7.50 -13.62
CA LEU A 354 -24.84 -6.67 -13.98
C LEU A 354 -24.49 -5.69 -12.86
N ALA A 355 -25.48 -5.05 -12.23
CA ALA A 355 -25.25 -4.21 -11.05
C ALA A 355 -24.55 -5.00 -9.92
N ALA A 356 -25.02 -6.21 -9.60
CA ALA A 356 -24.40 -7.07 -8.59
C ALA A 356 -22.96 -7.47 -8.96
N LEU A 357 -22.69 -7.75 -10.24
CA LEU A 357 -21.34 -8.05 -10.72
C LEU A 357 -20.39 -6.85 -10.57
N LEU A 358 -20.84 -5.64 -10.90
CA LEU A 358 -20.07 -4.41 -10.71
C LEU A 358 -19.79 -4.15 -9.22
N GLY A 359 -20.80 -4.32 -8.36
CA GLY A 359 -20.66 -4.20 -6.91
C GLY A 359 -19.69 -5.22 -6.32
N LEU A 360 -19.77 -6.48 -6.77
CA LEU A 360 -18.80 -7.52 -6.41
C LEU A 360 -17.38 -7.11 -6.81
N GLY A 361 -17.21 -6.45 -7.95
CA GLY A 361 -15.94 -5.87 -8.37
C GLY A 361 -15.31 -4.93 -7.36
N TRP A 362 -16.09 -4.00 -6.82
CA TRP A 362 -15.64 -3.08 -5.77
C TRP A 362 -15.26 -3.81 -4.47
N ILE A 363 -16.06 -4.78 -4.04
CA ILE A 363 -15.76 -5.60 -2.86
C ILE A 363 -14.45 -6.37 -3.07
N VAL A 364 -14.30 -7.04 -4.23
CA VAL A 364 -13.12 -7.83 -4.57
C VAL A 364 -11.86 -6.98 -4.63
N TRP A 365 -11.94 -5.73 -5.11
CA TRP A 365 -10.81 -4.80 -5.04
C TRP A 365 -10.27 -4.64 -3.61
N ASN A 366 -11.16 -4.39 -2.64
CA ASN A 366 -10.77 -4.27 -1.24
C ASN A 366 -10.17 -5.58 -0.69
N ILE A 367 -10.75 -6.73 -1.03
CA ILE A 367 -10.21 -8.04 -0.60
C ILE A 367 -8.82 -8.30 -1.22
N GLY A 368 -8.60 -7.91 -2.48
CA GLY A 368 -7.29 -8.00 -3.13
C GLY A 368 -6.23 -7.14 -2.44
N ILE A 369 -6.61 -5.93 -2.03
CA ILE A 369 -5.76 -5.01 -1.27
C ILE A 369 -5.37 -5.64 0.09
N LEU A 370 -6.34 -6.19 0.82
CA LEU A 370 -6.05 -6.89 2.09
C LEU A 370 -5.16 -8.11 1.89
N ALA A 371 -5.40 -8.90 0.83
CA ALA A 371 -4.65 -10.12 0.55
C ALA A 371 -3.16 -9.85 0.28
N TYR A 372 -2.81 -8.78 -0.45
CA TYR A 372 -1.39 -8.45 -0.64
C TYR A 372 -0.78 -7.84 0.63
N GLY A 373 -1.52 -6.98 1.35
CA GLY A 373 -0.99 -6.29 2.52
C GLY A 373 -0.51 -7.26 3.58
N ILE A 374 -1.28 -8.33 3.83
CA ILE A 374 -0.93 -9.43 4.74
C ILE A 374 0.42 -10.07 4.37
N ILE A 375 0.68 -10.25 3.07
CA ILE A 375 1.96 -10.80 2.57
C ILE A 375 3.08 -9.80 2.85
N VAL A 376 2.90 -8.54 2.50
CA VAL A 376 3.94 -7.51 2.56
C VAL A 376 4.32 -7.18 4.01
N VAL A 377 3.35 -7.00 4.91
CA VAL A 377 3.60 -6.72 6.34
C VAL A 377 4.53 -7.75 6.95
N SER A 378 4.32 -9.04 6.64
CA SER A 378 5.17 -10.10 7.17
C SER A 378 6.62 -9.99 6.69
N ARG A 379 6.89 -9.43 5.49
CA ARG A 379 8.26 -9.26 4.95
C ARG A 379 8.99 -8.10 5.61
N TYR A 380 8.28 -7.04 5.98
CA TYR A 380 8.87 -5.94 6.74
C TYR A 380 9.19 -6.36 8.17
N LEU A 381 8.27 -7.04 8.86
CA LEU A 381 8.52 -7.62 10.18
C LEU A 381 9.67 -8.63 10.15
N PHE A 382 9.74 -9.45 9.09
CA PHE A 382 10.85 -10.36 8.86
C PHE A 382 12.18 -9.62 8.72
N ALA A 383 12.26 -8.60 7.86
CA ALA A 383 13.50 -7.85 7.62
C ALA A 383 14.00 -7.14 8.90
N GLY A 384 13.10 -6.51 9.65
CA GLY A 384 13.42 -5.92 10.95
C GLY A 384 13.88 -6.94 11.99
N SER A 385 13.26 -8.13 12.01
CA SER A 385 13.69 -9.23 12.88
C SER A 385 15.06 -9.77 12.49
N PHE A 386 15.33 -9.90 11.20
CA PHE A 386 16.58 -10.44 10.66
C PHE A 386 17.80 -9.56 10.98
N ASP A 387 17.60 -8.24 11.05
CA ASP A 387 18.58 -7.25 11.51
C ASP A 387 18.71 -7.17 13.04
N ARG A 388 17.99 -8.03 13.78
CA ARG A 388 17.87 -7.99 15.25
C ARG A 388 17.30 -6.66 15.78
N PHE A 389 16.62 -5.88 14.94
CA PHE A 389 15.88 -4.70 15.39
C PHE A 389 14.60 -5.15 16.14
N LEU A 390 13.87 -6.10 15.56
CA LEU A 390 12.70 -6.72 16.16
C LEU A 390 13.03 -8.09 16.79
N PRO A 391 12.17 -8.63 17.67
CA PRO A 391 12.37 -9.96 18.23
C PRO A 391 12.44 -11.05 17.17
N GLU A 392 13.40 -11.98 17.30
CA GLU A 392 13.70 -13.06 16.33
C GLU A 392 12.46 -13.92 15.96
N LYS A 393 11.50 -14.03 16.88
CA LYS A 393 10.23 -14.74 16.68
C LYS A 393 9.42 -14.21 15.50
N LEU A 394 9.58 -12.94 15.09
CA LEU A 394 8.86 -12.38 13.95
C LEU A 394 9.40 -12.86 12.60
N SER A 395 10.64 -13.36 12.56
CA SER A 395 11.19 -14.07 11.40
C SER A 395 10.93 -15.59 11.41
N TYR A 396 10.18 -16.10 12.40
CA TYR A 396 9.85 -17.52 12.49
C TYR A 396 8.84 -17.93 11.40
N VAL A 397 9.16 -19.03 10.71
CA VAL A 397 8.28 -19.67 9.73
C VAL A 397 7.89 -21.05 10.25
N SER A 398 6.60 -21.32 10.38
CA SER A 398 6.08 -22.59 10.89
C SER A 398 6.50 -23.77 9.98
N PRO A 399 7.12 -24.84 10.50
CA PRO A 399 7.42 -26.03 9.71
C PRO A 399 6.16 -26.72 9.16
N LYS A 400 5.06 -26.73 9.94
CA LYS A 400 3.80 -27.40 9.58
C LYS A 400 3.07 -26.72 8.41
N TRP A 401 3.11 -25.40 8.37
CA TRP A 401 2.28 -24.60 7.46
C TRP A 401 3.08 -23.77 6.46
N SER A 402 4.40 -23.66 6.65
CA SER A 402 5.30 -22.82 5.87
C SER A 402 4.88 -21.33 5.81
N SER A 403 4.25 -20.82 6.87
CA SER A 403 3.77 -19.43 6.99
C SER A 403 4.44 -18.67 8.15
N PRO A 404 4.62 -17.33 8.05
CA PRO A 404 5.11 -16.46 9.12
C PRO A 404 4.10 -16.26 10.26
N LEU A 405 3.80 -17.32 11.01
CA LEU A 405 2.69 -17.35 11.99
C LEU A 405 2.71 -16.17 12.98
N VAL A 406 3.85 -15.89 13.59
CA VAL A 406 3.95 -14.83 14.62
C VAL A 406 3.72 -13.44 13.99
N ALA A 407 4.26 -13.21 12.80
CA ALA A 407 4.06 -11.96 12.08
C ALA A 407 2.57 -11.74 11.73
N HIS A 408 1.88 -12.79 11.27
CA HIS A 408 0.45 -12.72 10.98
C HIS A 408 -0.42 -12.51 12.22
N VAL A 409 -0.06 -13.10 13.37
CA VAL A 409 -0.78 -12.86 14.62
C VAL A 409 -0.59 -11.40 15.07
N VAL A 410 0.61 -10.84 14.94
CA VAL A 410 0.85 -9.43 15.27
C VAL A 410 0.07 -8.50 14.34
N ASP A 411 0.08 -8.77 13.04
CA ASP A 411 -0.72 -8.06 12.03
C ASP A 411 -2.22 -8.09 12.38
N LEU A 412 -2.76 -9.29 12.64
CA LEU A 412 -4.15 -9.47 13.06
C LEU A 412 -4.53 -8.63 14.28
N VAL A 413 -3.73 -8.70 15.35
CA VAL A 413 -4.04 -8.02 16.61
C VAL A 413 -3.99 -6.50 16.44
N ILE A 414 -2.95 -5.97 15.79
CA ILE A 414 -2.80 -4.52 15.62
C ILE A 414 -3.88 -3.98 14.69
N THR A 415 -4.08 -4.59 13.53
CA THR A 415 -5.07 -4.13 12.55
C THR A 415 -6.49 -4.21 13.09
N ILE A 416 -6.91 -5.32 13.72
CA ILE A 416 -8.27 -5.41 14.31
C ILE A 416 -8.45 -4.39 15.44
N THR A 417 -7.42 -4.14 16.25
CA THR A 417 -7.47 -3.11 17.29
C THR A 417 -7.71 -1.74 16.65
N LEU A 418 -6.99 -1.40 15.58
CA LEU A 418 -7.17 -0.15 14.85
C LEU A 418 -8.55 -0.05 14.18
N VAL A 419 -9.09 -1.15 13.61
CA VAL A 419 -10.46 -1.20 13.08
C VAL A 419 -11.47 -0.89 14.18
N GLY A 420 -11.34 -1.52 15.36
CA GLY A 420 -12.24 -1.30 16.48
C GLY A 420 -12.16 0.11 17.03
N LEU A 421 -10.95 0.64 17.22
CA LEU A 421 -10.73 2.02 17.65
C LEU A 421 -11.36 3.00 16.66
N ALA A 422 -11.04 2.86 15.37
CA ALA A 422 -11.55 3.74 14.33
C ALA A 422 -13.07 3.67 14.22
N ALA A 423 -13.65 2.48 14.04
CA ALA A 423 -15.10 2.26 13.87
C ALA A 423 -15.90 2.84 15.04
N VAL A 424 -15.50 2.54 16.28
CA VAL A 424 -16.32 2.80 17.47
C VAL A 424 -16.03 4.16 18.09
N PHE A 425 -14.78 4.64 18.08
CA PHE A 425 -14.37 5.79 18.91
C PHE A 425 -13.84 7.00 18.12
N TYR A 426 -13.40 6.82 16.86
CA TYR A 426 -12.67 7.86 16.13
C TYR A 426 -13.22 8.17 14.73
N GLY A 427 -14.54 8.07 14.55
CA GLY A 427 -15.21 8.52 13.32
C GLY A 427 -15.17 7.54 12.13
N GLY A 428 -14.77 6.30 12.38
CA GLY A 428 -14.78 5.22 11.38
C GLY A 428 -13.65 5.39 10.38
N PHE A 429 -13.99 5.27 9.10
CA PHE A 429 -13.03 5.29 7.99
C PHE A 429 -12.12 6.53 7.99
N SER A 430 -12.63 7.72 8.30
CA SER A 430 -11.85 8.96 8.32
C SER A 430 -10.82 8.99 9.46
N GLY A 431 -11.03 8.23 10.53
CA GLY A 431 -10.17 8.23 11.73
C GLY A 431 -8.74 7.74 11.50
N LEU A 432 -8.51 6.97 10.43
CA LEU A 432 -7.21 6.37 10.10
C LEU A 432 -6.50 7.09 8.95
N PHE A 433 -7.17 8.03 8.27
CA PHE A 433 -6.64 8.65 7.06
C PHE A 433 -5.34 9.43 7.33
N GLY A 434 -5.25 10.14 8.46
CA GLY A 434 -4.05 10.87 8.86
C GLY A 434 -2.82 9.98 9.12
N ALA A 435 -2.99 8.66 9.33
CA ALA A 435 -1.86 7.75 9.57
C ALA A 435 -0.93 7.64 8.35
N ILE A 436 -1.47 7.90 7.15
CA ILE A 436 -0.76 7.88 5.86
C ILE A 436 0.41 8.88 5.83
N ILE A 437 0.37 9.93 6.65
CA ILE A 437 1.45 10.90 6.81
C ILE A 437 2.77 10.20 7.19
N ALA A 438 2.72 9.13 7.98
CA ALA A 438 3.91 8.36 8.32
C ALA A 438 4.62 7.81 7.06
N SER A 439 3.85 7.28 6.11
CA SER A 439 4.38 6.81 4.82
C SER A 439 4.90 7.94 3.94
N MET A 440 4.24 9.10 3.93
CA MET A 440 4.76 10.26 3.20
C MET A 440 6.11 10.71 3.74
N ILE A 441 6.25 10.84 5.07
CA ILE A 441 7.53 11.15 5.71
C ILE A 441 8.57 10.08 5.38
N TYR A 442 8.21 8.80 5.49
CA TYR A 442 9.12 7.70 5.17
C TYR A 442 9.61 7.74 3.73
N PHE A 443 8.73 7.95 2.77
CA PHE A 443 9.13 8.03 1.36
C PHE A 443 10.03 9.22 1.08
N ALA A 444 9.92 10.33 1.83
CA ALA A 444 10.92 11.40 1.75
C ALA A 444 12.32 10.89 2.14
N PHE A 445 12.42 10.11 3.22
CA PHE A 445 13.67 9.48 3.66
C PHE A 445 14.16 8.34 2.72
N VAL A 446 13.27 7.67 2.00
CA VAL A 446 13.66 6.78 0.89
C VAL A 446 14.39 7.56 -0.20
N GLY A 447 13.92 8.77 -0.54
CA GLY A 447 14.60 9.65 -1.48
C GLY A 447 15.99 10.07 -1.02
N ILE A 448 16.11 10.49 0.24
CA ILE A 448 17.42 10.81 0.87
C ILE A 448 18.34 9.60 0.84
N SER A 449 17.83 8.43 1.22
CA SER A 449 18.58 7.17 1.22
C SER A 449 19.09 6.80 -0.18
N ALA A 450 18.25 6.95 -1.20
CA ALA A 450 18.63 6.68 -2.60
C ALA A 450 19.76 7.61 -3.07
N ALA A 451 19.70 8.91 -2.73
CA ALA A 451 20.77 9.86 -3.04
C ALA A 451 22.09 9.50 -2.33
N ILE A 452 22.03 9.12 -1.05
CA ILE A 452 23.21 8.66 -0.29
C ILE A 452 23.81 7.39 -0.92
N TYR A 453 22.95 6.42 -1.26
CA TYR A 453 23.38 5.20 -1.95
C TYR A 453 24.09 5.53 -3.27
N ALA A 454 23.50 6.41 -4.09
CA ALA A 454 24.07 6.84 -5.36
C ALA A 454 25.46 7.47 -5.19
N ILE A 455 25.64 8.35 -4.21
CA ILE A 455 26.92 9.00 -3.92
C ILE A 455 28.00 7.99 -3.59
N ARG A 456 27.66 6.96 -2.81
CA ARG A 456 28.60 5.96 -2.28
C ARG A 456 28.89 4.81 -3.25
N LYS A 457 27.93 4.41 -4.08
CA LYS A 457 27.98 3.13 -4.82
C LYS A 457 27.83 3.25 -6.34
N GLU A 458 27.22 4.32 -6.86
CA GLU A 458 27.02 4.49 -8.30
C GLU A 458 28.10 5.38 -8.93
N LYS A 459 28.23 5.31 -10.27
CA LYS A 459 29.14 6.15 -11.07
C LYS A 459 28.42 6.64 -12.34
N GLY A 460 28.97 7.67 -12.98
CA GLY A 460 28.48 8.19 -14.26
C GLY A 460 27.01 8.64 -14.22
N ALA A 461 26.29 8.44 -15.32
CA ALA A 461 24.90 8.86 -15.46
C ALA A 461 23.96 8.26 -14.40
N ALA A 462 24.16 6.99 -14.02
CA ALA A 462 23.32 6.33 -13.02
C ALA A 462 23.40 7.02 -11.65
N LYS A 463 24.59 7.53 -11.27
CA LYS A 463 24.77 8.33 -10.06
C LYS A 463 23.95 9.61 -10.12
N THR A 464 24.08 10.38 -11.21
CA THR A 464 23.36 11.66 -11.36
C THR A 464 21.85 11.46 -11.37
N ILE A 465 21.35 10.48 -12.13
CA ILE A 465 19.91 10.17 -12.22
C ILE A 465 19.35 9.83 -10.83
N LEU A 466 20.03 8.96 -10.08
CA LEU A 466 19.52 8.53 -8.78
C LEU A 466 19.61 9.63 -7.71
N ILE A 467 20.61 10.51 -7.77
CA ILE A 467 20.68 11.70 -6.89
C ILE A 467 19.53 12.66 -7.19
N VAL A 468 19.31 13.01 -8.46
CA VAL A 468 18.24 13.94 -8.86
C VAL A 468 16.86 13.36 -8.54
N ALA A 469 16.63 12.10 -8.88
CA ALA A 469 15.39 11.41 -8.56
C ALA A 469 15.17 11.31 -7.05
N GLY A 470 16.21 11.00 -6.26
CA GLY A 470 16.14 10.96 -4.80
C GLY A 470 15.81 12.33 -4.17
N ALA A 471 16.43 13.41 -4.66
CA ALA A 471 16.16 14.77 -4.21
C ALA A 471 14.73 15.22 -4.55
N LEU A 472 14.29 15.01 -5.79
CA LEU A 472 12.93 15.34 -6.22
C LEU A 472 11.88 14.52 -5.47
N ASN A 473 12.12 13.22 -5.28
CA ASN A 473 11.28 12.36 -4.45
C ASN A 473 11.14 12.93 -3.04
N THR A 474 12.26 13.33 -2.42
CA THR A 474 12.25 13.96 -1.09
C THR A 474 11.37 15.21 -1.08
N ALA A 475 11.55 16.12 -2.04
CA ALA A 475 10.77 17.35 -2.13
C ALA A 475 9.26 17.09 -2.32
N VAL A 476 8.90 16.15 -3.20
CA VAL A 476 7.51 15.76 -3.44
C VAL A 476 6.84 15.24 -2.18
N PHE A 477 7.49 14.33 -1.45
CA PHE A 477 6.88 13.75 -0.25
C PHE A 477 6.82 14.70 0.94
N LEU A 478 7.76 15.64 1.05
CA LEU A 478 7.64 16.76 1.99
C LEU A 478 6.46 17.68 1.62
N PHE A 479 6.26 17.94 0.33
CA PHE A 479 5.12 18.72 -0.14
C PHE A 479 3.77 18.03 0.15
N ILE A 480 3.65 16.72 -0.12
CA ILE A 480 2.43 15.97 0.20
C ILE A 480 2.20 15.94 1.71
N THR A 481 3.25 15.73 2.51
CA THR A 481 3.18 15.81 3.99
C THR A 481 2.63 17.17 4.45
N TYR A 482 3.13 18.26 3.88
CA TYR A 482 2.62 19.60 4.14
C TYR A 482 1.12 19.74 3.80
N GLN A 483 0.66 19.17 2.68
CA GLN A 483 -0.75 19.24 2.30
C GLN A 483 -1.69 18.48 3.24
N PHE A 484 -1.26 17.34 3.79
CA PHE A 484 -2.01 16.67 4.85
C PHE A 484 -2.13 17.58 6.09
N LEU A 485 -1.02 18.19 6.51
CA LEU A 485 -0.95 19.01 7.72
C LEU A 485 -1.64 20.38 7.57
N SER A 486 -1.79 20.90 6.35
CA SER A 486 -2.41 22.20 6.11
C SER A 486 -3.95 22.16 6.16
N ALA A 487 -4.56 20.98 6.00
CA ALA A 487 -6.00 20.78 6.06
C ALA A 487 -6.36 19.54 6.90
N PRO A 488 -6.03 19.52 8.21
CA PRO A 488 -6.15 18.34 9.07
C PRO A 488 -7.58 17.79 9.15
N SER A 489 -8.59 18.67 9.13
CA SER A 489 -10.01 18.27 9.17
C SER A 489 -10.47 17.56 7.90
N VAL A 490 -9.90 17.90 6.75
CA VAL A 490 -10.22 17.26 5.46
C VAL A 490 -9.54 15.90 5.35
N TRP A 491 -8.28 15.83 5.78
CA TRP A 491 -7.43 14.65 5.61
C TRP A 491 -7.46 13.68 6.78
N GLY A 492 -8.49 13.79 7.64
CA GLY A 492 -8.72 12.84 8.73
C GLY A 492 -7.55 12.75 9.71
N ILE A 493 -6.91 13.88 10.00
CA ILE A 493 -5.94 13.96 11.10
C ILE A 493 -6.75 14.02 12.40
N THR A 494 -6.80 12.90 13.07
CA THR A 494 -7.48 12.69 14.35
C THR A 494 -6.48 12.42 15.48
N PRO A 495 -6.90 12.55 16.76
CA PRO A 495 -6.05 12.16 17.88
C PRO A 495 -5.54 10.72 17.79
N LEU A 496 -6.34 9.79 17.22
CA LEU A 496 -5.90 8.41 16.96
C LEU A 496 -4.76 8.38 15.95
N SER A 497 -4.93 8.99 14.78
CA SER A 497 -3.89 8.97 13.75
C SER A 497 -2.61 9.69 14.19
N GLU A 498 -2.72 10.82 14.88
CA GLU A 498 -1.55 11.57 15.39
C GLU A 498 -0.80 10.75 16.45
N ALA A 499 -1.52 10.21 17.43
CA ALA A 499 -0.94 9.35 18.45
C ALA A 499 -0.30 8.10 17.83
N TYR A 500 -0.90 7.54 16.78
CA TYR A 500 -0.34 6.40 16.07
C TYR A 500 0.96 6.76 15.34
N VAL A 501 0.99 7.86 14.58
CA VAL A 501 2.20 8.29 13.85
C VAL A 501 3.34 8.61 14.81
N VAL A 502 3.09 9.47 15.82
CA VAL A 502 4.11 9.85 16.80
C VAL A 502 4.51 8.66 17.66
N GLY A 503 3.53 7.88 18.14
CA GLY A 503 3.74 6.74 19.01
C GLY A 503 4.54 5.62 18.34
N THR A 504 4.30 5.33 17.06
CA THR A 504 5.05 4.31 16.33
C THR A 504 6.49 4.74 16.02
N PHE A 505 6.74 6.03 15.76
CA PHE A 505 8.11 6.54 15.66
C PHE A 505 8.88 6.39 16.98
N LEU A 506 8.27 6.84 18.09
CA LEU A 506 8.87 6.72 19.42
C LEU A 506 9.09 5.26 19.81
N ALA A 507 8.13 4.38 19.51
CA ALA A 507 8.27 2.94 19.73
C ALA A 507 9.44 2.37 18.93
N GLY A 508 9.61 2.74 17.65
CA GLY A 508 10.76 2.34 16.84
C GLY A 508 12.10 2.75 17.44
N ALA A 509 12.20 4.02 17.90
CA ALA A 509 13.39 4.54 18.55
C ALA A 509 13.72 3.81 19.87
N ILE A 510 12.70 3.53 20.69
CA ILE A 510 12.83 2.79 21.94
C ILE A 510 13.25 1.35 21.67
N ILE A 511 12.62 0.67 20.69
CA ILE A 511 12.94 -0.72 20.33
C ILE A 511 14.39 -0.83 19.86
N TYR A 512 14.85 0.08 18.98
CA TYR A 512 16.24 0.05 18.52
C TYR A 512 17.23 0.22 19.67
N THR A 513 17.01 1.21 20.54
CA THR A 513 17.91 1.49 21.66
C THR A 513 17.92 0.35 22.68
N ALA A 514 16.75 -0.23 22.99
CA ALA A 514 16.64 -1.41 23.82
C ALA A 514 17.33 -2.64 23.20
N SER A 515 17.07 -2.92 21.93
CA SER A 515 17.68 -4.06 21.23
C SER A 515 19.21 -3.92 21.17
N LYS A 516 19.73 -2.73 20.86
CA LYS A 516 21.17 -2.46 20.87
C LYS A 516 21.78 -2.76 22.24
N ARG A 517 21.15 -2.27 23.32
CA ARG A 517 21.63 -2.51 24.70
C ARG A 517 21.59 -4.00 25.06
N ILE A 518 20.52 -4.72 24.75
CA ILE A 518 20.36 -6.15 25.04
C ILE A 518 21.43 -6.97 24.31
N HIS A 519 21.65 -6.71 23.02
CA HIS A 519 22.61 -7.46 22.22
C HIS A 519 24.07 -7.11 22.55
N THR A 520 24.37 -5.83 22.83
CA THR A 520 25.72 -5.44 23.29
C THR A 520 26.08 -6.14 24.60
N ARG A 521 25.13 -6.32 25.53
CA ARG A 521 25.34 -7.12 26.75
C ARG A 521 25.61 -8.60 26.48
N LYS A 522 25.16 -9.12 25.33
CA LYS A 522 25.46 -10.48 24.85
C LYS A 522 26.71 -10.53 23.95
N GLY A 523 27.49 -9.45 23.90
CA GLY A 523 28.69 -9.33 23.08
C GLY A 523 28.42 -9.07 21.58
N LEU A 524 27.16 -8.90 21.15
CA LEU A 524 26.79 -8.74 19.74
C LEU A 524 26.60 -7.26 19.37
N ASN A 525 27.28 -6.80 18.32
CA ASN A 525 27.11 -5.45 17.79
C ASN A 525 26.15 -5.42 16.58
N ILE A 526 24.87 -5.24 16.85
CA ILE A 526 23.83 -5.16 15.79
C ILE A 526 24.04 -3.98 14.83
N ALA A 527 24.87 -2.98 15.17
CA ALA A 527 25.16 -1.88 14.27
C ALA A 527 25.92 -2.32 13.00
N LEU A 528 26.57 -3.50 13.05
CA LEU A 528 27.23 -4.10 11.90
C LEU A 528 26.23 -4.56 10.83
N ALA A 529 25.03 -5.02 11.23
CA ALA A 529 24.00 -5.50 10.29
C ALA A 529 23.56 -4.42 9.30
N TYR A 530 23.59 -3.15 9.71
CA TYR A 530 23.23 -2.02 8.85
C TYR A 530 24.36 -1.54 7.94
N LYS A 531 25.54 -2.15 8.00
CA LYS A 531 26.64 -1.90 7.05
C LYS A 531 26.68 -2.91 5.92
N GLU A 532 25.95 -4.02 6.08
CA GLU A 532 25.95 -5.15 5.16
C GLU A 532 24.57 -5.34 4.51
N ILE A 533 24.56 -5.90 3.30
CA ILE A 533 23.32 -6.30 2.65
C ILE A 533 22.94 -7.68 3.18
N PRO A 534 21.66 -7.92 3.58
CA PRO A 534 21.24 -9.24 4.06
C PRO A 534 21.53 -10.35 3.04
N PRO A 535 21.84 -11.58 3.50
CA PRO A 535 21.94 -12.77 2.67
C PRO A 535 20.61 -13.10 1.97
N GLU A 536 20.68 -13.96 0.94
CA GLU A 536 19.49 -14.50 0.24
C GLU A 536 18.81 -15.64 0.99
#